data_AF-W6N7I4-F1
#
_entry.id   AF-W6N7I4-F1
#
_cell.length_a   1.000
_cell.length_b   1.000
_cell.length_c   1.000
_cell.angle_alpha   90.00
_cell.angle_beta   90.00
_cell.angle_gamma   90.00
#
_symmetry.space_group_name_H-M   'P 1'
#
loop_
_entity.id
_entity.type
_entity.pdbx_description
1 polymer ?
#
loop_
_entity_poly.entity_id
_entity_poly.type
_entity_poly.pdbx_seq_one_letter_code
_entity_poly.pdbx_strand_id
1 'polypeptide(L)'
;MELHIMDNGINSLKVGLDFYNKFLDNLNSLDISVDHYGNLKFSVIAIHNSIELFTKKILSDINEFLIFKVDIESDEAVCRMLHNQYIKGRKKAGLSYHATFRENDYKTIDYNKCISLINKIFKENITNRQYKTLDKLAQYRNTLTHLGYTSVYEWYKILITLNDTLYIIKEFYVKNILNADRYFDDSIMSIMDKILEKAKKETHEQWLASNELIITWVNEIIDKCLENKSIENVEYKLDKEYEFYQTIKFQVIRKSGKEVIKLNFIYSEINEAIILTNEEGDIISIISIHDENIKFFEESDGIERIYSFYPKKHILYKSDEVYNISNQNEYGKLELNEQKFDVIISKYMKTKM
;
A
#
# COMPACT_ATOMS: atom_id res chain seq x y z
N MET A 1 -14.54 30.99 -17.85
CA MET A 1 -14.70 29.72 -17.14
C MET A 1 -13.76 29.76 -15.95
N GLU A 2 -14.29 29.62 -14.74
CA GLU A 2 -13.48 29.52 -13.53
C GLU A 2 -13.51 28.04 -13.10
N LEU A 3 -12.34 27.45 -12.87
CA LEU A 3 -12.19 26.07 -12.42
C LEU A 3 -11.44 26.10 -11.10
N HIS A 4 -12.12 25.91 -9.97
CA HIS A 4 -11.46 25.97 -8.68
C HIS A 4 -10.63 24.71 -8.43
N ILE A 5 -9.74 24.78 -7.42
CA ILE A 5 -8.85 23.69 -7.02
C ILE A 5 -9.63 22.37 -6.77
N MET A 6 -10.82 22.46 -6.17
CA MET A 6 -11.65 21.28 -5.90
C MET A 6 -12.30 20.68 -7.16
N ASP A 7 -12.80 21.50 -8.09
CA ASP A 7 -13.43 21.00 -9.31
C ASP A 7 -12.39 20.25 -10.17
N ASN A 8 -11.19 20.81 -10.26
CA ASN A 8 -10.05 20.16 -10.89
C ASN A 8 -9.63 18.88 -10.17
N GLY A 9 -9.68 18.85 -8.83
CA GLY A 9 -9.39 17.65 -8.02
C GLY A 9 -10.39 16.53 -8.25
N ILE A 10 -11.69 16.84 -8.20
CA ILE A 10 -12.78 15.89 -8.47
C ILE A 10 -12.77 15.40 -9.91
N ASN A 11 -12.53 16.27 -10.89
CA ASN A 11 -12.41 15.86 -12.29
C ASN A 11 -11.19 14.95 -12.50
N SER A 12 -10.05 15.24 -11.85
CA SER A 12 -8.87 14.36 -11.87
C SER A 12 -9.18 12.99 -11.23
N LEU A 13 -9.92 12.97 -10.13
CA LEU A 13 -10.35 11.71 -9.49
C LEU A 13 -11.29 10.92 -10.41
N LYS A 14 -12.30 11.56 -11.02
CA LYS A 14 -13.24 10.92 -11.96
C LYS A 14 -12.52 10.31 -13.16
N VAL A 15 -11.58 11.04 -13.76
CA VAL A 15 -10.74 10.54 -14.87
C VAL A 15 -9.85 9.37 -14.41
N GLY A 16 -9.24 9.47 -13.22
CA GLY A 16 -8.43 8.39 -12.66
C GLY A 16 -9.22 7.12 -12.38
N LEU A 17 -10.44 7.23 -11.85
CA LEU A 17 -11.34 6.11 -11.60
C LEU A 17 -11.84 5.45 -12.90
N ASP A 18 -12.19 6.24 -13.92
CA ASP A 18 -12.57 5.73 -15.24
C ASP A 18 -11.42 4.93 -15.90
N PHE A 19 -10.21 5.50 -15.92
CA PHE A 19 -9.01 4.78 -16.38
C PHE A 19 -8.68 3.56 -15.52
N TYR A 20 -8.86 3.61 -14.19
CA TYR A 20 -8.62 2.45 -13.34
C TYR A 20 -9.61 1.33 -13.64
N ASN A 21 -10.90 1.64 -13.78
CA ASN A 21 -11.90 0.63 -14.10
C ASN A 21 -11.65 -0.01 -15.48
N LYS A 22 -11.25 0.78 -16.49
CA LYS A 22 -10.86 0.27 -17.82
C LYS A 22 -9.67 -0.69 -17.79
N PHE A 23 -8.69 -0.45 -16.92
CA PHE A 23 -7.61 -1.42 -16.68
C PHE A 23 -8.18 -2.70 -16.04
N LEU A 24 -8.96 -2.58 -14.97
CA LEU A 24 -9.60 -3.69 -14.25
C LEU A 24 -10.61 -4.48 -15.10
N ASP A 25 -11.24 -3.89 -16.12
CA ASP A 25 -12.16 -4.58 -17.05
C ASP A 25 -11.44 -5.51 -18.03
N ASN A 26 -10.17 -5.24 -18.34
CA ASN A 26 -9.39 -5.94 -19.37
C ASN A 26 -8.25 -6.78 -18.78
N LEU A 27 -8.13 -6.85 -17.46
CA LEU A 27 -6.99 -7.44 -16.74
C LEU A 27 -6.82 -8.95 -16.96
N ASN A 28 -7.92 -9.64 -17.28
CA ASN A 28 -7.94 -11.07 -17.65
C ASN A 28 -7.81 -11.32 -19.16
N SER A 29 -7.64 -10.27 -19.98
CA SER A 29 -7.26 -10.43 -21.38
C SER A 29 -5.73 -10.54 -21.50
N LEU A 30 -5.23 -11.32 -22.47
CA LEU A 30 -3.80 -11.40 -22.80
C LEU A 30 -3.27 -10.14 -23.51
N ASP A 31 -3.95 -9.00 -23.37
CA ASP A 31 -3.64 -7.76 -24.05
C ASP A 31 -2.53 -6.98 -23.33
N ILE A 32 -1.28 -7.37 -23.59
CA ILE A 32 -0.08 -6.66 -23.12
C ILE A 32 0.14 -5.36 -23.93
N SER A 33 -0.93 -4.66 -24.30
CA SER A 33 -0.88 -3.48 -25.17
C SER A 33 -0.42 -2.22 -24.45
N VAL A 34 0.08 -1.27 -25.25
CA VAL A 34 0.38 0.09 -24.81
C VAL A 34 -0.88 0.79 -24.27
N ASP A 35 -2.06 0.46 -24.80
CA ASP A 35 -3.33 1.05 -24.36
C ASP A 35 -3.81 0.47 -23.03
N HIS A 36 -3.69 -0.85 -22.83
CA HIS A 36 -4.01 -1.51 -21.56
C HIS A 36 -3.19 -0.93 -20.40
N TYR A 37 -1.85 -0.96 -20.49
CA TYR A 37 -0.99 -0.34 -19.47
C TYR A 37 -1.03 1.20 -19.48
N GLY A 38 -1.43 1.80 -20.60
CA GLY A 38 -1.78 3.21 -20.71
C GLY A 38 -2.88 3.59 -19.72
N ASN A 39 -3.94 2.78 -19.60
CA ASN A 39 -5.01 3.00 -18.62
C ASN A 39 -4.48 3.04 -17.18
N LEU A 40 -3.62 2.08 -16.78
CA LEU A 40 -3.03 2.07 -15.43
C LEU A 40 -2.14 3.30 -15.20
N LYS A 41 -1.32 3.69 -16.20
CA LYS A 41 -0.48 4.88 -16.15
C LYS A 41 -1.31 6.17 -15.99
N PHE A 42 -2.38 6.33 -16.77
CA PHE A 42 -3.25 7.50 -16.67
C PHE A 42 -4.04 7.53 -15.36
N SER A 43 -4.46 6.37 -14.83
CA SER A 43 -5.04 6.24 -13.49
C SER A 43 -4.09 6.78 -12.40
N VAL A 44 -2.84 6.29 -12.35
CA VAL A 44 -1.83 6.75 -11.37
C VAL A 44 -1.58 8.25 -11.48
N ILE A 45 -1.43 8.79 -12.69
CA ILE A 45 -1.19 10.22 -12.91
C ILE A 45 -2.39 11.06 -12.44
N ALA A 46 -3.62 10.66 -12.77
CA ALA A 46 -4.83 11.42 -12.44
C ALA A 46 -5.20 11.34 -10.95
N ILE A 47 -5.01 10.18 -10.30
CA ILE A 47 -5.21 10.00 -8.86
C ILE A 47 -4.11 10.73 -8.05
N HIS A 48 -2.85 10.73 -8.52
CA HIS A 48 -1.82 11.58 -7.93
C HIS A 48 -2.19 13.07 -8.00
N ASN A 49 -2.73 13.52 -9.15
CA ASN A 49 -3.14 14.92 -9.33
C ASN A 49 -4.34 15.29 -8.43
N SER A 50 -5.32 14.40 -8.25
CA SER A 50 -6.45 14.66 -7.34
C SER A 50 -5.98 14.79 -5.89
N ILE A 51 -5.10 13.89 -5.41
CA ILE A 51 -4.47 13.99 -4.08
C ILE A 51 -3.71 15.31 -3.90
N GLU A 52 -2.98 15.77 -4.91
CA GLU A 52 -2.27 17.06 -4.84
C GLU A 52 -3.23 18.24 -4.65
N LEU A 53 -4.32 18.26 -5.42
CA LEU A 53 -5.32 19.33 -5.41
C LEU A 53 -6.19 19.29 -4.14
N PHE A 54 -6.60 18.10 -3.68
CA PHE A 54 -7.28 17.90 -2.40
C PHE A 54 -6.40 18.35 -1.22
N THR A 55 -5.09 18.06 -1.27
CA THR A 55 -4.14 18.54 -0.26
C THR A 55 -4.01 20.06 -0.29
N LYS A 56 -3.86 20.67 -1.49
CA LYS A 56 -3.81 22.13 -1.64
C LYS A 56 -5.12 22.78 -1.17
N LYS A 57 -6.28 22.13 -1.33
CA LYS A 57 -7.54 22.61 -0.75
C LYS A 57 -7.48 22.65 0.78
N ILE A 58 -7.18 21.53 1.45
CA ILE A 58 -7.10 21.46 2.92
C ILE A 58 -6.12 22.51 3.46
N LEU A 59 -4.91 22.58 2.90
CA LEU A 59 -3.89 23.55 3.31
C LEU A 59 -4.35 25.00 3.10
N SER A 60 -4.97 25.33 1.95
CA SER A 60 -5.49 26.68 1.69
C SER A 60 -6.73 27.05 2.51
N ASP A 61 -7.44 26.09 3.09
CA ASP A 61 -8.54 26.32 4.04
C ASP A 61 -8.06 26.59 5.47
N ILE A 62 -6.90 26.04 5.86
CA ILE A 62 -6.19 26.46 7.07
C ILE A 62 -5.60 27.86 6.86
N ASN A 63 -4.78 28.04 5.82
CA ASN A 63 -4.15 29.30 5.46
C ASN A 63 -3.70 29.28 3.99
N GLU A 64 -4.21 30.20 3.17
CA GLU A 64 -3.91 30.30 1.73
C GLU A 64 -2.41 30.36 1.42
N PHE A 65 -1.59 30.95 2.29
CA PHE A 65 -0.15 31.08 2.11
C PHE A 65 0.61 29.74 2.20
N LEU A 66 0.02 28.69 2.79
CA LEU A 66 0.66 27.38 2.90
C LEU A 66 0.90 26.69 1.54
N ILE A 67 0.18 27.09 0.49
CA ILE A 67 0.26 26.46 -0.84
C ILE A 67 1.08 27.23 -1.87
N PHE A 68 1.52 28.46 -1.57
CA PHE A 68 2.22 29.34 -2.51
C PHE A 68 3.69 29.58 -2.12
N LYS A 69 4.58 29.64 -3.12
CA LYS A 69 5.99 30.04 -2.99
C LYS A 69 6.10 31.54 -3.24
N VAL A 70 5.49 32.33 -2.34
CA VAL A 70 5.42 33.81 -2.39
C VAL A 70 6.40 34.43 -1.40
N ASP A 71 7.20 35.38 -1.88
CA ASP A 71 7.91 36.33 -1.03
C ASP A 71 6.98 37.52 -0.72
N ILE A 72 6.40 37.49 0.48
CA ILE A 72 5.32 38.39 0.91
C ILE A 72 5.80 39.84 1.00
N GLU A 73 7.06 40.06 1.39
CA GLU A 73 7.62 41.41 1.59
C GLU A 73 7.92 42.09 0.25
N SER A 74 8.22 41.30 -0.79
CA SER A 74 8.44 41.79 -2.16
C SER A 74 7.16 42.11 -2.95
N ASP A 75 6.03 41.48 -2.63
CA ASP A 75 4.80 41.57 -3.42
C ASP A 75 3.81 42.60 -2.85
N GLU A 76 3.80 43.80 -3.45
CA GLU A 76 2.86 44.87 -3.10
C GLU A 76 1.38 44.45 -3.23
N ALA A 77 1.02 43.56 -4.17
CA ALA A 77 -0.36 43.13 -4.35
C ALA A 77 -0.80 42.24 -3.18
N VAL A 78 0.05 41.30 -2.77
CA VAL A 78 -0.12 40.48 -1.56
C VAL A 78 -0.18 41.34 -0.30
N CYS A 79 0.74 42.30 -0.16
CA CYS A 79 0.71 43.27 0.95
C CYS A 79 -0.60 44.07 1.01
N ARG A 80 -1.08 44.57 -0.15
CA ARG A 80 -2.38 45.26 -0.24
C ARG A 80 -3.55 44.33 0.10
N MET A 81 -3.47 43.04 -0.21
CA MET A 81 -4.50 42.05 0.15
C MET A 81 -4.51 41.74 1.64
N LEU A 82 -3.36 41.57 2.28
CA LEU A 82 -3.22 41.41 3.74
C LEU A 82 -3.75 42.64 4.50
N HIS A 83 -3.41 43.85 4.03
CA HIS A 83 -3.95 45.09 4.58
C HIS A 83 -5.49 45.18 4.44
N ASN A 84 -6.03 44.79 3.27
CA ASN A 84 -7.47 44.70 3.05
C ASN A 84 -8.14 43.62 3.92
N GLN A 85 -7.46 42.49 4.18
CA GLN A 85 -7.95 41.43 5.06
C GLN A 85 -8.12 41.96 6.48
N TYR A 86 -7.09 42.62 7.00
CA TYR A 86 -7.06 43.22 8.34
C TYR A 86 -8.18 44.25 8.54
N ILE A 87 -8.23 45.29 7.68
CA ILE A 87 -9.25 46.36 7.78
C ILE A 87 -10.69 45.82 7.66
N LYS A 88 -10.91 44.77 6.85
CA LYS A 88 -12.24 44.21 6.59
C LYS A 88 -12.58 43.00 7.47
N GLY A 89 -11.76 42.69 8.49
CA GLY A 89 -12.00 41.58 9.42
C GLY A 89 -12.13 40.20 8.77
N ARG A 90 -11.48 39.98 7.61
CA ARG A 90 -11.70 38.77 6.80
C ARG A 90 -10.85 37.59 7.28
N LYS A 91 -11.43 36.38 7.25
CA LYS A 91 -10.72 35.13 7.58
C LYS A 91 -9.60 34.75 6.61
N LYS A 92 -9.64 35.23 5.36
CA LYS A 92 -8.67 34.94 4.29
C LYS A 92 -8.32 36.22 3.52
N ALA A 93 -7.13 36.25 2.90
CA ALA A 93 -6.68 37.35 2.05
C ALA A 93 -7.36 37.32 0.67
N GLY A 94 -7.75 36.13 0.20
CA GLY A 94 -8.20 35.86 -1.15
C GLY A 94 -7.04 35.53 -2.10
N LEU A 95 -5.87 35.11 -1.59
CA LEU A 95 -4.67 34.87 -2.41
C LEU A 95 -4.92 33.81 -3.49
N SER A 96 -5.66 32.75 -3.15
CA SER A 96 -6.03 31.70 -4.10
C SER A 96 -6.92 32.20 -5.25
N TYR A 97 -7.71 33.26 -5.04
CA TYR A 97 -8.52 33.90 -6.08
C TYR A 97 -7.69 34.90 -6.89
N HIS A 98 -6.85 35.72 -6.24
CA HIS A 98 -5.97 36.65 -6.94
C HIS A 98 -4.99 35.92 -7.88
N ALA A 99 -4.55 34.71 -7.50
CA ALA A 99 -3.69 33.86 -8.31
C ALA A 99 -4.35 33.24 -9.56
N THR A 100 -5.68 33.23 -9.66
CA THR A 100 -6.39 32.71 -10.85
C THR A 100 -6.80 33.79 -11.85
N PHE A 101 -6.61 35.08 -11.53
CA PHE A 101 -7.13 36.22 -12.32
C PHE A 101 -6.06 37.25 -12.74
N ARG A 102 -4.78 36.94 -12.62
CA ARG A 102 -3.69 37.83 -13.07
C ARG A 102 -2.58 37.07 -13.80
N GLU A 103 -1.80 37.82 -14.57
CA GLU A 103 -0.49 37.45 -15.14
C GLU A 103 0.60 37.36 -14.05
N ASN A 104 0.29 36.74 -12.91
CA ASN A 104 1.18 36.60 -11.76
C ASN A 104 1.80 35.19 -11.75
N ASP A 105 3.13 35.13 -11.74
CA ASP A 105 3.94 33.89 -11.79
C ASP A 105 3.97 33.11 -10.45
N TYR A 106 2.84 33.03 -9.74
CA TYR A 106 2.69 32.41 -8.42
C TYR A 106 2.88 30.89 -8.47
N LYS A 107 4.12 30.45 -8.28
CA LYS A 107 4.47 29.03 -8.17
C LYS A 107 3.85 28.43 -6.90
N THR A 108 3.16 27.30 -7.01
CA THR A 108 2.64 26.57 -5.85
C THR A 108 3.69 25.59 -5.29
N ILE A 109 3.41 25.05 -4.11
CA ILE A 109 4.15 23.90 -3.58
C ILE A 109 3.90 22.63 -4.41
N ASP A 110 4.90 21.77 -4.44
CA ASP A 110 4.92 20.45 -5.08
C ASP A 110 4.25 19.36 -4.22
N TYR A 111 3.93 18.21 -4.81
CA TYR A 111 3.31 17.06 -4.15
C TYR A 111 4.03 16.61 -2.87
N ASN A 112 5.35 16.48 -2.90
CA ASN A 112 6.12 16.01 -1.75
C ASN A 112 6.03 17.00 -0.59
N LYS A 113 6.08 18.31 -0.89
CA LYS A 113 5.82 19.36 0.10
C LYS A 113 4.37 19.35 0.61
N CYS A 114 3.39 19.11 -0.26
CA CYS A 114 1.97 18.94 0.10
C CYS A 114 1.78 17.85 1.16
N ILE A 115 2.19 16.60 0.88
CA ILE A 115 1.97 15.47 1.79
C ILE A 115 2.81 15.59 3.08
N SER A 116 4.00 16.19 2.99
CA SER A 116 4.85 16.47 4.16
C SER A 116 4.24 17.52 5.10
N LEU A 117 3.52 18.52 4.57
CA LEU A 117 2.77 19.49 5.38
C LEU A 117 1.55 18.86 6.04
N ILE A 118 0.77 18.05 5.31
CA ILE A 118 -0.37 17.32 5.89
C ILE A 118 0.07 16.40 7.03
N ASN A 119 1.12 15.58 6.84
CA ASN A 119 1.64 14.69 7.88
C ASN A 119 2.12 15.45 9.15
N LYS A 120 2.59 16.69 9.00
CA LYS A 120 3.01 17.54 10.13
C LYS A 120 1.84 18.23 10.84
N ILE A 121 0.79 18.60 10.12
CA ILE A 121 -0.38 19.31 10.67
C ILE A 121 -1.40 18.32 11.26
N PHE A 122 -1.66 17.23 10.55
CA PHE A 122 -2.68 16.22 10.87
C PHE A 122 -2.06 14.91 11.39
N LYS A 123 -0.96 15.00 12.15
CA LYS A 123 -0.15 13.85 12.61
C LYS A 123 -0.96 12.78 13.37
N GLU A 124 -2.08 13.16 13.98
CA GLU A 124 -2.99 12.28 14.71
C GLU A 124 -4.09 11.66 13.84
N ASN A 125 -4.26 12.15 12.60
CA ASN A 125 -5.32 11.75 11.66
C ASN A 125 -4.80 11.07 10.39
N ILE A 126 -3.50 11.17 10.08
CA ILE A 126 -2.85 10.43 8.99
C ILE A 126 -1.77 9.49 9.55
N THR A 127 -1.87 8.20 9.25
CA THR A 127 -0.91 7.22 9.77
C THR A 127 0.41 7.21 9.00
N ASN A 128 1.47 6.67 9.60
CA ASN A 128 2.75 6.49 8.93
C ASN A 128 2.64 5.56 7.70
N ARG A 129 1.69 4.60 7.67
CA ARG A 129 1.41 3.83 6.45
C ARG A 129 0.75 4.72 5.40
N GLN A 130 -0.30 5.46 5.74
CA GLN A 130 -1.00 6.33 4.79
C GLN A 130 -0.03 7.36 4.17
N TYR A 131 0.87 7.96 4.96
CA TYR A 131 1.93 8.81 4.43
C TYR A 131 2.88 8.07 3.47
N LYS A 132 3.30 6.85 3.79
CA LYS A 132 4.12 6.01 2.89
C LYS A 132 3.39 5.63 1.61
N THR A 133 2.08 5.36 1.64
CA THR A 133 1.28 5.11 0.45
C THR A 133 1.30 6.32 -0.49
N LEU A 134 1.12 7.54 0.05
CA LEU A 134 1.17 8.76 -0.77
C LEU A 134 2.57 9.01 -1.35
N ASP A 135 3.64 8.79 -0.57
CA ASP A 135 5.02 8.84 -1.11
C ASP A 135 5.25 7.79 -2.21
N LYS A 136 4.74 6.57 -2.02
CA LYS A 136 4.81 5.48 -3.00
C LYS A 136 4.03 5.80 -4.28
N LEU A 137 2.89 6.48 -4.19
CA LEU A 137 2.14 6.98 -5.33
C LEU A 137 2.97 7.99 -6.15
N ALA A 138 3.71 8.88 -5.49
CA ALA A 138 4.64 9.80 -6.16
C ALA A 138 5.80 9.08 -6.85
N GLN A 139 6.36 8.04 -6.21
CA GLN A 139 7.36 7.16 -6.83
C GLN A 139 6.81 6.52 -8.11
N TYR A 140 5.66 5.83 -8.04
CA TYR A 140 5.06 5.17 -9.21
C TYR A 140 4.67 6.14 -10.31
N ARG A 141 4.09 7.31 -9.97
CA ARG A 141 3.81 8.37 -10.93
C ARG A 141 5.06 8.76 -11.71
N ASN A 142 6.18 9.02 -11.02
CA ASN A 142 7.43 9.43 -11.66
C ASN A 142 8.07 8.33 -12.52
N THR A 143 8.07 7.09 -12.03
CA THR A 143 8.57 5.94 -12.79
C THR A 143 7.76 5.73 -14.07
N LEU A 144 6.41 5.74 -13.97
CA LEU A 144 5.52 5.56 -15.12
C LEU A 144 5.55 6.74 -16.10
N THR A 145 5.83 7.98 -15.65
CA THR A 145 5.99 9.13 -16.57
C THR A 145 7.35 9.21 -17.26
N HIS A 146 8.45 8.81 -16.59
CA HIS A 146 9.81 9.13 -17.06
C HIS A 146 10.72 7.93 -17.38
N LEU A 147 10.50 6.77 -16.75
CA LEU A 147 11.39 5.61 -16.88
C LEU A 147 10.71 4.41 -17.58
N GLY A 148 9.38 4.36 -17.54
CA GLY A 148 8.64 3.13 -17.80
C GLY A 148 8.69 2.19 -16.59
N TYR A 149 8.00 1.05 -16.70
CA TYR A 149 7.99 0.02 -15.65
C TYR A 149 8.24 -1.32 -16.33
N THR A 150 9.30 -2.01 -15.92
CA THR A 150 9.86 -3.17 -16.65
C THR A 150 9.35 -4.51 -16.15
N SER A 151 8.76 -4.57 -14.95
CA SER A 151 8.27 -5.82 -14.37
C SER A 151 6.80 -6.04 -14.68
N VAL A 152 6.52 -7.05 -15.52
CA VAL A 152 5.16 -7.52 -15.83
C VAL A 152 4.50 -8.19 -14.61
N TYR A 153 5.29 -8.57 -13.60
CA TYR A 153 4.85 -9.32 -12.42
C TYR A 153 4.85 -8.47 -11.13
N GLU A 154 4.85 -7.14 -11.23
CA GLU A 154 4.77 -6.25 -10.06
C GLU A 154 3.67 -5.19 -10.17
N TRP A 155 2.82 -5.25 -11.21
CA TRP A 155 1.69 -4.33 -11.35
C TRP A 155 0.75 -4.36 -10.15
N TYR A 156 0.60 -5.51 -9.48
CA TYR A 156 -0.18 -5.64 -8.24
C TYR A 156 0.26 -4.65 -7.15
N LYS A 157 1.55 -4.29 -7.08
CA LYS A 157 2.08 -3.30 -6.11
C LYS A 157 1.56 -1.88 -6.39
N ILE A 158 1.31 -1.57 -7.66
CA ILE A 158 0.63 -0.35 -8.09
C ILE A 158 -0.87 -0.42 -7.77
N LEU A 159 -1.53 -1.58 -7.98
CA LEU A 159 -2.95 -1.77 -7.62
C LEU A 159 -3.19 -1.58 -6.11
N ILE A 160 -2.36 -2.21 -5.25
CA ILE A 160 -2.35 -2.02 -3.80
C ILE A 160 -2.22 -0.52 -3.45
N THR A 161 -1.23 0.16 -4.06
CA THR A 161 -0.98 1.59 -3.77
C THR A 161 -2.14 2.48 -4.23
N LEU A 162 -2.80 2.16 -5.35
CA LEU A 162 -4.01 2.84 -5.80
C LEU A 162 -5.18 2.59 -4.84
N ASN A 163 -5.39 1.34 -4.42
CA ASN A 163 -6.47 0.96 -3.51
C ASN A 163 -6.32 1.65 -2.14
N ASP A 164 -5.14 1.57 -1.52
CA ASP A 164 -4.82 2.31 -0.29
C ASP A 164 -5.00 3.82 -0.48
N THR A 165 -4.64 4.39 -1.64
CA THR A 165 -4.87 5.81 -1.94
C THR A 165 -6.36 6.16 -2.01
N LEU A 166 -7.19 5.33 -2.63
CA LEU A 166 -8.64 5.52 -2.66
C LEU A 166 -9.27 5.39 -1.26
N TYR A 167 -8.78 4.47 -0.41
CA TYR A 167 -9.16 4.42 1.00
C TYR A 167 -8.77 5.70 1.75
N ILE A 168 -7.55 6.23 1.55
CA ILE A 168 -7.11 7.53 2.12
C ILE A 168 -8.01 8.68 1.67
N ILE A 169 -8.52 8.67 0.43
CA ILE A 169 -9.50 9.67 -0.02
C ILE A 169 -10.78 9.59 0.83
N LYS A 170 -11.37 8.40 1.00
CA LYS A 170 -12.58 8.23 1.83
C LYS A 170 -12.35 8.54 3.31
N GLU A 171 -11.22 8.10 3.85
CA GLU A 171 -10.98 8.12 5.29
C GLU A 171 -10.41 9.43 5.82
N PHE A 172 -9.57 10.10 5.02
CA PHE A 172 -8.90 11.34 5.40
C PHE A 172 -9.44 12.54 4.60
N TYR A 173 -9.36 12.53 3.27
CA TYR A 173 -9.64 13.73 2.48
C TYR A 173 -11.12 14.15 2.53
N VAL A 174 -12.06 13.22 2.36
CA VAL A 174 -13.50 13.51 2.48
C VAL A 174 -13.85 14.09 3.85
N LYS A 175 -13.20 13.64 4.94
CA LYS A 175 -13.48 14.13 6.30
C LYS A 175 -12.85 15.49 6.62
N ASN A 176 -11.80 15.90 5.90
CA ASN A 176 -11.02 17.11 6.20
C ASN A 176 -11.22 18.26 5.18
N ILE A 177 -11.91 18.04 4.06
CA ILE A 177 -12.26 19.08 3.08
C ILE A 177 -13.52 19.82 3.53
N LEU A 178 -13.45 21.16 3.63
CA LEU A 178 -14.61 21.97 4.00
C LEU A 178 -15.71 21.89 2.93
N ASN A 179 -16.91 21.44 3.32
CA ASN A 179 -18.05 21.15 2.44
C ASN A 179 -17.80 19.99 1.45
N ALA A 180 -17.10 18.93 1.88
CA ALA A 180 -16.83 17.75 1.05
C ALA A 180 -18.08 17.18 0.35
N ASP A 181 -19.23 17.17 1.01
CA ASP A 181 -20.52 16.68 0.49
C ASP A 181 -21.00 17.38 -0.80
N ARG A 182 -20.46 18.57 -1.12
CA ARG A 182 -20.73 19.29 -2.39
C ARG A 182 -19.89 18.78 -3.57
N TYR A 183 -18.85 18.01 -3.27
CA TYR A 183 -17.81 17.60 -4.20
C TYR A 183 -17.71 16.07 -4.32
N PHE A 184 -17.96 15.35 -3.23
CA PHE A 184 -18.03 13.89 -3.14
C PHE A 184 -19.49 13.47 -2.98
N ASP A 185 -20.22 13.51 -4.08
CA ASP A 185 -21.60 13.00 -4.15
C ASP A 185 -21.66 11.46 -4.02
N ASP A 186 -22.85 10.93 -3.75
CA ASP A 186 -23.10 9.48 -3.64
C ASP A 186 -22.70 8.71 -4.91
N SER A 187 -22.66 9.39 -6.07
CA SER A 187 -22.25 8.79 -7.34
C SER A 187 -20.74 8.52 -7.37
N ILE A 188 -19.90 9.51 -7.03
CA ILE A 188 -18.45 9.36 -6.90
C ILE A 188 -18.12 8.31 -5.84
N MET A 189 -18.78 8.37 -4.69
CA MET A 189 -18.54 7.43 -3.60
C MET A 189 -18.94 5.99 -4.00
N SER A 190 -20.08 5.81 -4.68
CA SER A 190 -20.48 4.50 -5.21
C SER A 190 -19.55 3.98 -6.32
N ILE A 191 -19.01 4.86 -7.17
CA ILE A 191 -18.02 4.49 -8.20
C ILE A 191 -16.70 4.05 -7.55
N MET A 192 -16.20 4.80 -6.55
CA MET A 192 -15.02 4.41 -5.78
C MET A 192 -15.19 3.04 -5.11
N ASP A 193 -16.36 2.77 -4.51
CA ASP A 193 -16.60 1.53 -3.78
C ASP A 193 -16.71 0.31 -4.69
N LYS A 194 -17.36 0.44 -5.85
CA LYS A 194 -17.38 -0.61 -6.90
C LYS A 194 -15.97 -0.89 -7.44
N ILE A 195 -15.16 0.15 -7.64
CA ILE A 195 -13.79 0.01 -8.11
C ILE A 195 -12.91 -0.65 -7.04
N LEU A 196 -13.05 -0.29 -5.76
CA LEU A 196 -12.33 -0.92 -4.65
C LEU A 196 -12.72 -2.39 -4.46
N GLU A 197 -14.00 -2.73 -4.55
CA GLU A 197 -14.50 -4.10 -4.46
C GLU A 197 -13.94 -4.98 -5.60
N LYS A 198 -14.03 -4.48 -6.84
CA LYS A 198 -13.45 -5.14 -8.03
C LYS A 198 -11.92 -5.26 -7.92
N ALA A 199 -11.24 -4.16 -7.65
CA ALA A 199 -9.78 -4.12 -7.55
C ALA A 199 -9.26 -5.06 -6.46
N LYS A 200 -9.97 -5.25 -5.35
CA LYS A 200 -9.57 -6.20 -4.31
C LYS A 200 -9.51 -7.64 -4.80
N LYS A 201 -10.47 -8.07 -5.66
CA LYS A 201 -10.44 -9.38 -6.30
C LYS A 201 -9.26 -9.49 -7.27
N GLU A 202 -9.17 -8.57 -8.23
CA GLU A 202 -8.16 -8.65 -9.29
C GLU A 202 -6.72 -8.51 -8.74
N THR A 203 -6.50 -7.71 -7.68
CA THR A 203 -5.18 -7.57 -7.03
C THR A 203 -4.69 -8.90 -6.47
N HIS A 204 -5.57 -9.67 -5.85
CA HIS A 204 -5.25 -10.97 -5.26
C HIS A 204 -4.89 -12.01 -6.34
N GLU A 205 -5.68 -12.06 -7.42
CA GLU A 205 -5.42 -12.95 -8.57
C GLU A 205 -4.08 -12.60 -9.27
N GLN A 206 -3.77 -11.31 -9.41
CA GLN A 206 -2.48 -10.84 -9.94
C GLN A 206 -1.31 -11.11 -8.98
N TRP A 207 -1.52 -11.00 -7.67
CA TRP A 207 -0.51 -11.34 -6.67
C TRP A 207 -0.17 -12.84 -6.72
N LEU A 208 -1.18 -13.71 -6.80
CA LEU A 208 -0.99 -15.17 -6.93
C LEU A 208 -0.23 -15.52 -8.22
N ALA A 209 -0.65 -14.98 -9.37
CA ALA A 209 -0.01 -15.22 -10.67
C ALA A 209 1.45 -14.73 -10.69
N SER A 210 1.73 -13.58 -10.06
CA SER A 210 3.08 -13.00 -10.01
C SER A 210 4.05 -13.80 -9.13
N ASN A 211 3.53 -14.56 -8.16
CA ASN A 211 4.32 -15.31 -7.20
C ASN A 211 4.24 -16.84 -7.38
N GLU A 212 3.66 -17.33 -8.49
CA GLU A 212 3.33 -18.75 -8.68
C GLU A 212 4.55 -19.68 -8.51
N LEU A 213 5.74 -19.27 -8.97
CA LEU A 213 6.97 -20.06 -8.84
C LEU A 213 7.40 -20.22 -7.37
N ILE A 214 7.40 -19.13 -6.60
CA ILE A 214 7.77 -19.14 -5.18
C ILE A 214 6.72 -19.91 -4.39
N ILE A 215 5.43 -19.71 -4.69
CA ILE A 215 4.32 -20.48 -4.13
C ILE A 215 4.50 -21.98 -4.42
N THR A 216 4.81 -22.37 -5.66
CA THR A 216 5.02 -23.78 -6.04
C THR A 216 6.20 -24.39 -5.29
N TRP A 217 7.33 -23.70 -5.25
CA TRP A 217 8.54 -24.12 -4.54
C TRP A 217 8.34 -24.24 -3.02
N VAL A 218 7.58 -23.33 -2.39
CA VAL A 218 7.16 -23.45 -0.99
C VAL A 218 6.30 -24.70 -0.79
N ASN A 219 5.34 -24.97 -1.68
CA ASN A 219 4.55 -26.21 -1.62
C ASN A 219 5.44 -27.47 -1.77
N GLU A 220 6.44 -27.48 -2.66
CA GLU A 220 7.35 -28.62 -2.83
C GLU A 220 8.22 -28.91 -1.60
N ILE A 221 8.70 -27.88 -0.90
CA ILE A 221 9.41 -28.04 0.38
C ILE A 221 8.46 -28.62 1.43
N ILE A 222 7.24 -28.09 1.51
CA ILE A 222 6.23 -28.53 2.47
C ILE A 222 5.79 -29.98 2.21
N ASP A 223 5.64 -30.39 0.94
CA ASP A 223 5.30 -31.77 0.55
C ASP A 223 6.35 -32.77 1.06
N LYS A 224 7.65 -32.46 0.89
CA LYS A 224 8.76 -33.27 1.43
C LYS A 224 8.69 -33.39 2.96
N CYS A 225 8.37 -32.30 3.66
CA CYS A 225 8.17 -32.30 5.12
C CYS A 225 6.92 -33.09 5.58
N LEU A 226 6.04 -33.50 4.65
CA LEU A 226 4.73 -34.08 4.92
C LEU A 226 4.54 -35.54 4.52
N GLU A 227 5.48 -36.19 3.82
CA GLU A 227 5.35 -37.58 3.31
C GLU A 227 4.89 -38.64 4.35
N ASN A 228 5.08 -38.35 5.65
CA ASN A 228 4.71 -39.23 6.75
C ASN A 228 3.64 -38.69 7.72
N LYS A 229 2.92 -37.62 7.37
CA LYS A 229 1.89 -36.98 8.21
C LYS A 229 0.56 -36.84 7.45
N SER A 230 -0.59 -36.84 8.14
CA SER A 230 -1.92 -36.65 7.52
C SER A 230 -2.54 -35.32 7.91
N ILE A 231 -3.23 -34.69 6.95
CA ILE A 231 -3.83 -33.34 7.08
C ILE A 231 -5.36 -33.50 7.13
N GLU A 232 -5.99 -32.88 8.13
CA GLU A 232 -7.44 -32.85 8.33
C GLU A 232 -7.93 -31.40 8.59
N ASN A 233 -9.25 -31.21 8.55
CA ASN A 233 -9.96 -30.02 9.05
C ASN A 233 -9.41 -28.67 8.56
N VAL A 234 -9.29 -28.50 7.24
CA VAL A 234 -8.79 -27.25 6.64
C VAL A 234 -9.89 -26.19 6.56
N GLU A 235 -9.73 -25.09 7.30
CA GLU A 235 -10.58 -23.90 7.25
C GLU A 235 -9.87 -22.75 6.54
N TYR A 236 -10.65 -21.91 5.85
CA TYR A 236 -10.20 -20.64 5.29
C TYR A 236 -10.96 -19.48 5.94
N LYS A 237 -10.24 -18.47 6.45
CA LYS A 237 -10.82 -17.25 7.02
C LYS A 237 -10.08 -16.03 6.45
N LEU A 238 -10.81 -14.98 6.08
CA LEU A 238 -10.21 -13.74 5.53
C LEU A 238 -9.81 -12.83 6.69
N ASP A 239 -8.51 -12.53 6.81
CA ASP A 239 -7.93 -11.97 8.04
C ASP A 239 -7.85 -10.44 8.03
N LYS A 240 -8.88 -9.81 8.58
CA LYS A 240 -9.01 -8.35 8.60
C LYS A 240 -8.13 -7.66 9.63
N GLU A 241 -7.59 -8.38 10.61
CA GLU A 241 -6.89 -7.77 11.75
C GLU A 241 -5.46 -7.33 11.36
N TYR A 242 -4.80 -8.11 10.52
CA TYR A 242 -3.44 -7.83 10.05
C TYR A 242 -3.35 -7.18 8.66
N GLU A 243 -4.48 -7.11 7.94
CA GLU A 243 -4.57 -6.79 6.49
C GLU A 243 -4.01 -7.88 5.56
N PHE A 244 -4.13 -9.14 5.98
CA PHE A 244 -3.60 -10.30 5.25
C PHE A 244 -4.75 -11.12 4.67
N TYR A 245 -4.62 -11.55 3.42
CA TYR A 245 -5.81 -11.83 2.60
C TYR A 245 -6.49 -13.16 2.93
N GLN A 246 -5.73 -14.13 3.43
CA GLN A 246 -6.21 -15.45 3.76
C GLN A 246 -5.41 -16.01 4.93
N THR A 247 -6.11 -16.40 6.00
CA THR A 247 -5.66 -17.29 7.06
C THR A 247 -6.15 -18.70 6.75
N ILE A 248 -5.24 -19.61 6.42
CA ILE A 248 -5.55 -21.04 6.31
C ILE A 248 -5.26 -21.69 7.67
N LYS A 249 -6.28 -22.31 8.27
CA LYS A 249 -6.15 -23.19 9.45
C LYS A 249 -6.32 -24.64 9.03
N PHE A 250 -5.73 -25.56 9.78
CA PHE A 250 -5.75 -26.99 9.49
C PHE A 250 -5.31 -27.78 10.72
N GLN A 251 -5.38 -29.10 10.66
CA GLN A 251 -4.94 -30.01 11.71
C GLN A 251 -4.05 -31.09 11.11
N VAL A 252 -2.78 -31.20 11.55
CA VAL A 252 -1.93 -32.34 11.20
C VAL A 252 -1.86 -33.35 12.33
N ILE A 253 -1.97 -34.63 11.94
CA ILE A 253 -1.88 -35.80 12.80
C ILE A 253 -0.68 -36.63 12.33
N ARG A 254 0.25 -36.97 13.24
CA ARG A 254 1.30 -37.97 12.96
C ARG A 254 0.64 -39.35 12.80
N LYS A 255 1.20 -40.25 11.98
CA LYS A 255 0.71 -41.65 11.83
C LYS A 255 0.59 -42.46 13.15
N SER A 256 1.15 -41.95 14.26
CA SER A 256 1.00 -42.47 15.63
C SER A 256 -0.23 -41.95 16.41
N GLY A 257 -1.05 -41.07 15.83
CA GLY A 257 -2.35 -40.61 16.35
C GLY A 257 -2.31 -39.70 17.59
N LYS A 258 -1.12 -39.25 18.03
CA LYS A 258 -0.92 -38.63 19.36
C LYS A 258 -0.80 -37.11 19.41
N GLU A 259 -0.61 -36.45 18.28
CA GLU A 259 -0.27 -35.03 18.24
C GLU A 259 -1.13 -34.33 17.21
N VAL A 260 -1.61 -33.13 17.58
CA VAL A 260 -2.49 -32.27 16.79
C VAL A 260 -1.84 -30.90 16.75
N ILE A 261 -1.37 -30.52 15.57
CA ILE A 261 -0.79 -29.21 15.32
C ILE A 261 -1.77 -28.44 14.44
N LYS A 262 -2.22 -27.28 14.91
CA LYS A 262 -2.92 -26.28 14.09
C LYS A 262 -2.07 -25.03 13.98
N LEU A 263 -1.92 -24.52 12.77
CA LEU A 263 -1.22 -23.27 12.48
C LEU A 263 -2.14 -22.37 11.64
N ASN A 264 -1.79 -21.09 11.55
CA ASN A 264 -2.34 -20.14 10.59
C ASN A 264 -1.28 -19.86 9.53
N PHE A 265 -1.60 -20.10 8.26
CA PHE A 265 -0.84 -19.55 7.13
C PHE A 265 -1.44 -18.22 6.74
N ILE A 266 -0.69 -17.14 6.88
CA ILE A 266 -1.17 -15.77 6.74
C ILE A 266 -0.40 -15.05 5.63
N TYR A 267 -1.06 -14.70 4.51
CA TYR A 267 -0.41 -14.10 3.33
C TYR A 267 -0.45 -12.57 3.32
N SER A 268 0.72 -11.94 3.23
CA SER A 268 0.86 -10.49 3.09
C SER A 268 1.17 -10.09 1.65
N GLU A 269 0.19 -9.49 0.97
CA GLU A 269 0.42 -8.86 -0.34
C GLU A 269 1.27 -7.59 -0.23
N ILE A 270 1.22 -6.93 0.94
CA ILE A 270 1.89 -5.65 1.25
C ILE A 270 3.33 -5.85 1.75
N ASN A 271 3.57 -6.86 2.58
CA ASN A 271 4.90 -7.17 3.11
C ASN A 271 5.63 -8.26 2.30
N GLU A 272 4.99 -8.79 1.25
CA GLU A 272 5.49 -9.88 0.39
C GLU A 272 6.08 -11.03 1.21
N ALA A 273 5.23 -11.58 2.09
CA ALA A 273 5.62 -12.62 3.03
C ALA A 273 4.47 -13.58 3.37
N ILE A 274 4.82 -14.83 3.68
CA ILE A 274 3.94 -15.80 4.34
C ILE A 274 4.33 -15.87 5.81
N ILE A 275 3.42 -15.54 6.73
CA ILE A 275 3.64 -15.69 8.17
C ILE A 275 2.98 -17.00 8.64
N LEU A 276 3.69 -17.75 9.47
CA LEU A 276 3.20 -18.96 10.12
C LEU A 276 3.01 -18.68 11.61
N THR A 277 1.79 -18.85 12.14
CA THR A 277 1.53 -18.71 13.59
C THR A 277 0.86 -19.95 14.19
N ASN A 278 0.99 -20.17 15.50
CA ASN A 278 0.30 -21.26 16.22
C ASN A 278 -1.18 -20.92 16.52
N GLU A 279 -1.88 -21.75 17.31
CA GLU A 279 -3.25 -21.46 17.75
C GLU A 279 -3.39 -20.21 18.64
N GLU A 280 -2.34 -19.89 19.39
CA GLU A 280 -2.31 -18.83 20.41
C GLU A 280 -1.97 -17.45 19.80
N GLY A 281 -1.42 -17.44 18.57
CA GLY A 281 -1.09 -16.26 17.77
C GLY A 281 0.41 -16.05 17.56
N ASP A 282 1.28 -16.82 18.21
CA ASP A 282 2.73 -16.66 18.17
C ASP A 282 3.31 -16.95 16.79
N ILE A 283 4.19 -16.08 16.31
CA ILE A 283 4.89 -16.24 15.03
C ILE A 283 5.97 -17.33 15.17
N ILE A 284 5.76 -18.45 14.48
CA ILE A 284 6.72 -19.55 14.36
C ILE A 284 7.74 -19.26 13.24
N SER A 285 7.30 -18.68 12.13
CA SER A 285 8.16 -18.40 10.98
C SER A 285 7.61 -17.28 10.09
N ILE A 286 8.49 -16.64 9.32
CA ILE A 286 8.15 -15.72 8.25
C ILE A 286 8.98 -16.09 7.01
N ILE A 287 8.29 -16.31 5.89
CA ILE A 287 8.89 -16.64 4.59
C ILE A 287 8.82 -15.39 3.72
N SER A 288 9.96 -14.76 3.44
CA SER A 288 10.04 -13.63 2.51
C SER A 288 9.88 -14.09 1.07
N ILE A 289 9.09 -13.35 0.28
CA ILE A 289 8.81 -13.63 -1.13
C ILE A 289 9.58 -12.66 -2.06
N HIS A 290 9.93 -11.47 -1.57
CA HIS A 290 10.47 -10.38 -2.41
C HIS A 290 11.95 -10.55 -2.83
N ASP A 291 12.74 -11.41 -2.20
CA ASP A 291 14.22 -11.30 -2.22
C ASP A 291 14.95 -12.63 -2.01
N GLU A 292 16.21 -12.71 -2.46
CA GLU A 292 17.15 -13.85 -2.30
C GLU A 292 17.58 -14.15 -0.84
N ASN A 293 16.81 -13.69 0.14
CA ASN A 293 17.11 -13.73 1.57
C ASN A 293 16.77 -15.07 2.26
N ILE A 294 16.36 -16.08 1.49
CA ILE A 294 16.34 -17.49 1.93
C ILE A 294 17.55 -18.17 1.30
N LYS A 295 18.61 -18.39 2.09
CA LYS A 295 19.84 -19.03 1.60
C LYS A 295 20.04 -20.37 2.30
N PHE A 296 20.06 -21.42 1.49
CA PHE A 296 20.28 -22.79 1.92
C PHE A 296 21.78 -23.01 2.06
N PHE A 297 22.17 -23.59 3.19
CA PHE A 297 23.51 -24.09 3.41
C PHE A 297 23.37 -25.56 3.80
N GLU A 298 23.94 -26.43 2.98
CA GLU A 298 24.26 -27.80 3.35
C GLU A 298 25.48 -27.71 4.29
N GLU A 299 25.27 -27.94 5.59
CA GLU A 299 26.38 -28.00 6.54
C GLU A 299 27.14 -29.33 6.41
N SER A 300 28.35 -29.39 6.95
CA SER A 300 29.25 -30.55 6.81
C SER A 300 28.78 -31.82 7.53
N ASP A 301 27.60 -31.79 8.15
CA ASP A 301 26.86 -32.92 8.70
C ASP A 301 25.83 -33.52 7.72
N GLY A 302 25.61 -32.89 6.56
CA GLY A 302 24.63 -33.29 5.55
C GLY A 302 23.20 -32.83 5.85
N ILE A 303 23.02 -31.85 6.74
CA ILE A 303 21.71 -31.29 7.09
C ILE A 303 21.50 -29.95 6.37
N GLU A 304 20.50 -29.88 5.49
CA GLU A 304 20.04 -28.61 4.90
C GLU A 304 19.35 -27.76 5.97
N ARG A 305 19.94 -26.63 6.35
CA ARG A 305 19.31 -25.69 7.30
C ARG A 305 18.75 -24.46 6.58
N ILE A 306 17.49 -24.15 6.87
CA ILE A 306 16.79 -23.00 6.28
C ILE A 306 17.09 -21.74 7.10
N TYR A 307 17.80 -20.79 6.49
CA TYR A 307 18.06 -19.48 7.08
C TYR A 307 17.23 -18.39 6.40
N SER A 308 16.35 -17.75 7.17
CA SER A 308 15.58 -16.57 6.75
C SER A 308 16.26 -15.30 7.26
N PHE A 309 16.70 -14.43 6.36
CA PHE A 309 17.48 -13.23 6.67
C PHE A 309 16.63 -11.95 6.58
N TYR A 310 16.22 -11.41 7.73
CA TYR A 310 15.44 -10.17 7.78
C TYR A 310 16.36 -8.93 7.86
N PRO A 311 16.14 -7.87 7.07
CA PRO A 311 16.91 -6.64 7.21
C PRO A 311 16.53 -5.93 8.52
N LYS A 312 17.50 -5.72 9.42
CA LYS A 312 17.26 -5.24 10.81
C LYS A 312 16.41 -3.95 10.87
N LYS A 313 16.49 -3.09 9.85
CA LYS A 313 15.74 -1.83 9.69
C LYS A 313 14.20 -1.96 9.65
N HIS A 314 13.65 -3.16 9.46
CA HIS A 314 12.18 -3.40 9.48
C HIS A 314 11.67 -3.96 10.82
N ILE A 315 12.55 -4.32 11.75
CA ILE A 315 12.18 -4.95 13.03
C ILE A 315 11.84 -3.87 14.07
N LEU A 316 10.56 -3.52 14.20
CA LEU A 316 10.06 -2.62 15.25
C LEU A 316 9.75 -3.41 16.54
N TYR A 317 10.80 -3.76 17.28
CA TYR A 317 10.69 -4.54 18.52
C TYR A 317 10.38 -3.67 19.77
N LYS A 318 9.84 -4.28 20.83
CA LYS A 318 9.52 -3.63 22.13
C LYS A 318 10.27 -4.25 23.32
N SER A 319 10.25 -3.60 24.47
CA SER A 319 11.32 -3.64 25.48
C SER A 319 11.61 -4.95 26.23
N ASP A 320 10.78 -5.98 26.09
CA ASP A 320 10.60 -6.95 27.19
C ASP A 320 11.21 -8.35 26.93
N GLU A 321 11.80 -8.59 25.75
CA GLU A 321 12.50 -9.84 25.38
C GLU A 321 14.01 -9.64 25.13
N VAL A 322 14.80 -10.69 25.39
CA VAL A 322 16.28 -10.64 25.28
C VAL A 322 16.77 -11.23 23.96
N TYR A 323 17.12 -10.34 23.03
CA TYR A 323 17.74 -10.69 21.74
C TYR A 323 19.27 -10.68 21.87
N ASN A 324 19.94 -11.75 21.44
CA ASN A 324 21.41 -11.75 21.33
C ASN A 324 21.82 -11.28 19.93
N ILE A 325 22.45 -10.10 19.87
CA ILE A 325 22.62 -9.30 18.63
C ILE A 325 24.09 -9.28 18.16
N SER A 326 24.94 -10.18 18.66
CA SER A 326 26.42 -10.10 18.58
C SER A 326 27.05 -10.38 17.20
N ASN A 327 26.30 -10.29 16.10
CA ASN A 327 26.81 -10.51 14.75
C ASN A 327 26.58 -9.28 13.84
N GLN A 328 27.65 -8.81 13.20
CA GLN A 328 27.77 -7.46 12.60
C GLN A 328 27.20 -7.32 11.17
N ASN A 329 26.57 -8.35 10.61
CA ASN A 329 25.83 -8.22 9.35
C ASN A 329 24.57 -7.35 9.50
N GLU A 330 24.13 -6.71 8.42
CA GLU A 330 22.91 -5.86 8.40
C GLU A 330 21.60 -6.64 8.56
N TYR A 331 21.67 -7.96 8.42
CA TYR A 331 20.57 -8.92 8.52
C TYR A 331 20.59 -9.61 9.89
N GLY A 332 19.40 -9.93 10.43
CA GLY A 332 19.28 -10.83 11.56
C GLY A 332 19.42 -12.28 11.11
N LYS A 333 20.27 -13.08 11.79
CA LYS A 333 20.27 -14.54 11.66
C LYS A 333 19.22 -15.09 12.63
N LEU A 334 18.10 -15.58 12.11
CA LEU A 334 17.19 -16.43 12.89
C LEU A 334 17.67 -17.88 12.77
N GLU A 335 18.04 -18.49 13.89
CA GLU A 335 18.60 -19.85 13.91
C GLU A 335 17.50 -20.86 14.24
N LEU A 336 16.91 -21.43 13.19
CA LEU A 336 15.80 -22.38 13.27
C LEU A 336 16.33 -23.80 13.47
N ASN A 337 16.30 -24.28 14.71
CA ASN A 337 16.53 -25.69 15.05
C ASN A 337 15.41 -26.56 14.45
N GLU A 338 15.75 -27.67 13.80
CA GLU A 338 14.81 -28.67 13.24
C GLU A 338 13.73 -29.08 14.25
N GLN A 339 14.09 -29.20 15.53
CA GLN A 339 13.19 -29.58 16.64
C GLN A 339 12.09 -28.53 16.94
N LYS A 340 12.12 -27.37 16.28
CA LYS A 340 11.08 -26.32 16.35
C LYS A 340 10.28 -26.17 15.05
N PHE A 341 10.66 -26.83 13.96
CA PHE A 341 10.06 -26.60 12.63
C PHE A 341 9.02 -27.66 12.27
N ASP A 342 7.96 -27.78 13.08
CA ASP A 342 6.94 -28.82 12.88
C ASP A 342 5.76 -28.32 12.00
N VAL A 343 5.93 -28.52 10.67
CA VAL A 343 4.88 -28.61 9.60
C VAL A 343 4.15 -27.25 9.29
N ILE A 344 3.11 -27.01 8.46
CA ILE A 344 2.11 -27.66 7.53
C ILE A 344 2.14 -26.79 6.21
N ILE A 345 1.34 -26.72 5.11
CA ILE A 345 0.25 -27.45 4.42
C ILE A 345 0.54 -27.63 2.90
N SER A 346 0.16 -28.80 2.33
CA SER A 346 0.46 -29.24 0.95
C SER A 346 -0.56 -28.85 -0.15
N LYS A 347 -1.86 -28.95 0.15
CA LYS A 347 -2.82 -29.47 -0.86
C LYS A 347 -3.92 -28.51 -1.32
N TYR A 348 -3.71 -27.21 -1.10
CA TYR A 348 -4.81 -26.23 -1.08
C TYR A 348 -4.53 -24.90 -1.79
N MET A 349 -3.29 -24.63 -2.24
CA MET A 349 -2.97 -23.41 -3.01
C MET A 349 -3.25 -23.52 -4.53
N LYS A 350 -3.40 -24.74 -5.08
CA LYS A 350 -3.60 -24.96 -6.53
C LYS A 350 -4.81 -25.81 -6.93
N THR A 351 -5.62 -26.31 -5.97
CA THR A 351 -6.56 -27.42 -6.25
C THR A 351 -8.03 -27.13 -5.91
N LYS A 352 -8.35 -25.94 -5.35
CA LYS A 352 -9.72 -25.52 -5.00
C LYS A 352 -9.95 -23.99 -5.02
N MET A 353 -9.22 -23.26 -5.87
CA MET A 353 -9.57 -21.91 -6.31
C MET A 353 -9.96 -22.00 -7.78
#